data_AF-A0A9W7WGE1-F1
#
_entry.id   AF-A0A9W7WGE1-F1
#
_cell.length_a   1.000
_cell.length_b   1.000
_cell.length_c   1.000
_cell.angle_alpha   90.00
_cell.angle_beta   90.00
_cell.angle_gamma   90.00
#
_symmetry.space_group_name_H-M   'P 1'
#
loop_
_entity.id
_entity.type
_entity.pdbx_description
1 polymer ?
#
loop_
_entity_poly.entity_id
_entity_poly.type
_entity_poly.pdbx_seq_one_letter_code
_entity_poly.pdbx_strand_id
1 'polypeptide(L)'
;MFLRVLEMLYFIYFASHIPITLMIDLQALLPEHVYPPELKNVLQWYAAEFKDPMMLDPPVWFRSFVFCEALVQLPFFPIAAYAFLKGGCKWIRTPAIIYSIHVATTLIPILSHIIFHNFPLMPHPGPQTLRERLTLVSIYAPYLIIPVMILLTMLFNSTYNSTSPSGKASSKSKKQR
;
A
#
# COMPACT_ATOMS: atom_id res chain seq x y z
N MET A 1 -4.55 -13.24 20.98
CA MET A 1 -4.67 -11.80 21.24
C MET A 1 -3.82 -10.96 20.28
N PHE A 2 -2.48 -11.06 20.30
CA PHE A 2 -1.58 -10.25 19.45
C PHE A 2 -1.95 -10.19 17.95
N LEU A 3 -2.21 -11.34 17.30
CA LEU A 3 -2.63 -11.36 15.89
C LEU A 3 -3.86 -10.47 15.62
N ARG A 4 -4.82 -10.41 16.54
CA ARG A 4 -6.03 -9.60 16.37
C ARG A 4 -5.73 -8.10 16.40
N VAL A 5 -4.71 -7.68 17.14
CA VAL A 5 -4.21 -6.30 17.15
C VAL A 5 -3.58 -5.96 15.80
N LEU A 6 -2.79 -6.88 15.22
CA LEU A 6 -2.24 -6.71 13.86
C LEU A 6 -3.34 -6.66 12.80
N GLU A 7 -4.35 -7.53 12.87
CA GLU A 7 -5.50 -7.48 11.97
C GLU A 7 -6.24 -6.14 12.08
N MET A 8 -6.45 -5.60 13.29
CA MET A 8 -7.06 -4.27 13.44
C MET A 8 -6.18 -3.14 12.89
N LEU A 9 -4.86 -3.21 13.05
CA LEU A 9 -3.91 -2.27 12.44
C LEU A 9 -4.01 -2.31 10.90
N TYR A 10 -4.05 -3.50 10.30
CA TYR A 10 -4.18 -3.67 8.86
C TYR A 10 -5.54 -3.21 8.35
N PHE A 11 -6.63 -3.47 9.09
CA PHE A 11 -7.93 -2.91 8.78
C PHE A 11 -7.91 -1.39 8.75
N ILE A 12 -7.38 -0.74 9.80
CA ILE A 12 -7.28 0.73 9.87
C ILE A 12 -6.49 1.27 8.68
N TYR A 13 -5.33 0.67 8.40
CA TYR A 13 -4.49 1.03 7.24
C TYR A 13 -5.26 0.99 5.92
N PHE A 14 -5.88 -0.14 5.56
CA PHE A 14 -6.65 -0.24 4.32
C PHE A 14 -7.88 0.67 4.30
N ALA A 15 -8.58 0.82 5.43
CA ALA A 15 -9.76 1.68 5.53
C ALA A 15 -9.40 3.17 5.39
N SER A 16 -8.25 3.61 5.93
CA SER A 16 -7.76 4.98 5.74
C SER A 16 -7.15 5.21 4.36
N HIS A 17 -6.56 4.18 3.74
CA HIS A 17 -5.95 4.33 2.41
C HIS A 17 -6.99 4.63 1.33
N ILE A 18 -8.21 4.05 1.40
CA ILE A 18 -9.28 4.29 0.42
C ILE A 18 -9.56 5.78 0.18
N PRO A 19 -9.92 6.61 1.20
CA PRO A 19 -10.12 8.04 0.98
C PRO A 19 -8.82 8.77 0.63
N ILE A 20 -7.66 8.39 1.18
CA ILE A 20 -6.38 9.02 0.83
C ILE A 20 -6.09 8.85 -0.67
N THR A 21 -6.14 7.62 -1.19
CA THR A 21 -5.92 7.33 -2.60
C THR A 21 -6.92 8.07 -3.49
N LEU A 22 -8.22 8.00 -3.17
CA LEU A 22 -9.27 8.65 -3.97
C LEU A 22 -9.13 10.18 -4.00
N MET A 23 -8.76 10.80 -2.86
CA MET A 23 -8.81 12.25 -2.66
C MET A 23 -7.46 12.94 -2.85
N ILE A 24 -6.34 12.22 -2.73
CA ILE A 24 -4.97 12.72 -2.80
C ILE A 24 -4.20 12.03 -3.91
N ASP A 25 -3.98 10.71 -3.83
CA ASP A 25 -3.00 10.04 -4.70
C ASP A 25 -3.43 10.04 -6.19
N LEU A 26 -4.72 9.83 -6.45
CA LEU A 26 -5.29 9.90 -7.80
C LEU A 26 -5.24 11.32 -8.43
N GLN A 27 -4.99 12.39 -7.66
CA GLN A 27 -4.75 13.72 -8.23
C GLN A 27 -3.47 13.76 -9.10
N ALA A 28 -2.49 12.88 -8.84
CA ALA A 28 -1.28 12.76 -9.64
C ALA A 28 -1.51 12.09 -11.03
N LEU A 29 -2.69 11.53 -11.25
CA LEU A 29 -3.05 10.79 -12.47
C LEU A 29 -4.21 11.44 -13.24
N LEU A 30 -5.24 11.92 -12.54
CA LEU A 30 -6.47 12.43 -13.15
C LEU A 30 -6.41 13.95 -13.42
N PRO A 31 -7.16 14.48 -14.40
CA PRO A 31 -7.18 15.91 -14.69
C PRO A 31 -7.73 16.77 -13.54
N GLU A 32 -7.12 17.93 -13.28
CA GLU A 32 -7.49 18.84 -12.17
C GLU A 32 -8.97 19.25 -12.10
N HIS A 33 -9.73 19.16 -13.20
CA HIS A 33 -11.14 19.55 -13.24
C HIS A 33 -12.07 18.51 -12.58
N VAL A 34 -11.60 17.28 -12.32
CA VAL A 34 -12.41 16.27 -11.61
C VAL A 34 -12.36 16.46 -10.09
N TYR A 35 -11.42 17.29 -9.59
CA TYR A 35 -11.25 17.57 -8.17
C TYR A 35 -11.78 18.95 -7.78
N PRO A 36 -12.55 19.05 -6.67
CA PRO A 36 -13.01 20.32 -6.15
C PRO A 36 -11.82 21.15 -5.63
N PRO A 37 -11.91 22.50 -5.61
CA PRO A 37 -10.80 23.38 -5.23
C PRO A 37 -10.19 23.05 -3.88
N GLU A 38 -10.99 22.61 -2.91
CA GLU A 38 -10.57 22.30 -1.54
C GLU A 38 -9.55 21.15 -1.50
N LEU A 39 -9.76 20.09 -2.29
CA LEU A 39 -8.83 18.95 -2.33
C LEU A 39 -7.52 19.30 -3.06
N LYS A 40 -7.58 20.19 -4.04
CA LYS A 40 -6.37 20.72 -4.70
C LYS A 40 -5.57 21.63 -3.78
N ASN A 41 -6.25 22.47 -2.98
CA ASN A 41 -5.60 23.29 -1.97
C ASN A 41 -4.94 22.44 -0.88
N VAL A 42 -5.56 21.33 -0.46
CA VAL A 42 -4.95 20.35 0.46
C VAL A 42 -3.69 19.71 -0.15
N LEU A 43 -3.73 19.31 -1.42
CA LEU A 43 -2.57 18.75 -2.13
C LEU A 43 -1.42 19.75 -2.24
N GLN A 44 -1.74 21.00 -2.62
CA GLN A 44 -0.76 22.08 -2.73
C GLN A 44 -0.14 22.42 -1.38
N TRP A 45 -0.94 22.49 -0.30
CA TRP A 45 -0.44 22.67 1.06
C TRP A 45 0.49 21.51 1.47
N TYR A 46 0.06 20.27 1.28
CA TYR A 46 0.85 19.07 1.58
C TYR A 46 2.22 19.10 0.88
N ALA A 47 2.21 19.32 -0.44
CA ALA A 47 3.43 19.35 -1.25
C ALA A 47 4.35 20.52 -0.88
N ALA A 48 3.80 21.68 -0.51
CA ALA A 48 4.57 22.84 -0.08
C ALA A 48 5.18 22.67 1.33
N GLU A 49 4.45 22.08 2.27
CA GLU A 49 4.88 21.82 3.65
C GLU A 49 5.97 20.72 3.69
N PHE A 50 5.67 19.56 3.09
CA PHE A 50 6.54 18.38 3.17
C PHE A 50 7.56 18.28 2.03
N LYS A 51 7.59 19.27 1.13
CA LYS A 51 8.45 19.32 -0.08
C LYS A 51 8.25 18.11 -0.97
N ASP A 52 7.02 17.76 -1.31
CA ASP A 52 6.74 16.64 -2.23
C ASP A 52 6.37 17.14 -3.65
N PRO A 53 7.36 17.34 -4.55
CA PRO A 53 7.09 17.76 -5.92
C PRO A 53 6.52 16.61 -6.76
N MET A 54 6.65 15.34 -6.35
CA MET A 54 6.11 14.21 -7.11
C MET A 54 4.58 14.23 -7.13
N MET A 55 3.94 14.89 -6.17
CA MET A 55 2.49 15.05 -6.15
C MET A 55 1.99 16.25 -6.98
N LEU A 56 2.85 17.21 -7.33
CA LEU A 56 2.49 18.39 -8.14
C LEU A 56 2.93 18.28 -9.61
N ASP A 57 4.16 17.82 -9.84
CA ASP A 57 4.68 17.49 -11.18
C ASP A 57 5.17 16.03 -11.21
N PRO A 58 4.23 15.06 -11.21
CA PRO A 58 4.56 13.64 -11.09
C PRO A 58 5.39 13.15 -12.29
N PRO A 59 6.60 12.61 -12.08
CA PRO A 59 7.37 11.95 -13.12
C PRO A 59 6.59 10.78 -13.74
N VAL A 60 6.83 10.47 -15.02
CA VAL A 60 6.09 9.40 -15.74
C VAL A 60 6.15 8.03 -15.03
N TRP A 61 7.30 7.70 -14.42
CA TRP A 61 7.45 6.46 -13.64
C TRP A 61 6.60 6.46 -12.37
N PHE A 62 6.41 7.62 -11.72
CA PHE A 62 5.56 7.77 -10.54
C PHE A 62 4.08 7.67 -10.92
N ARG A 63 3.66 8.34 -12.00
CA ARG A 63 2.29 8.19 -12.57
C ARG A 63 1.97 6.72 -12.90
N SER A 64 2.97 5.96 -13.35
CA SER A 64 2.81 4.53 -13.62
C SER A 64 2.55 3.70 -12.35
N PHE A 65 3.13 4.09 -11.21
CA PHE A 65 2.83 3.45 -9.92
C PHE A 65 1.46 3.85 -9.39
N VAL A 66 1.08 5.14 -9.46
CA VAL A 66 -0.27 5.62 -9.11
C VAL A 66 -1.34 4.96 -9.99
N PHE A 67 -1.06 4.72 -11.27
CA PHE A 67 -1.94 3.95 -12.16
C PHE A 67 -2.11 2.49 -11.71
N CYS A 68 -1.02 1.82 -11.34
CA CYS A 68 -1.08 0.46 -10.77
C CYS A 68 -1.85 0.45 -9.43
N GLU A 69 -1.71 1.48 -8.60
CA GLU A 69 -2.49 1.67 -7.38
C GLU A 69 -3.99 1.78 -7.70
N ALA A 70 -4.36 2.69 -8.60
CA ALA A 70 -5.73 2.90 -9.07
C ALA A 70 -6.40 1.63 -9.60
N LEU A 71 -5.66 0.83 -10.38
CA LEU A 71 -6.19 -0.34 -11.09
C LEU A 71 -6.18 -1.63 -10.25
N VAL A 72 -5.17 -1.82 -9.39
CA VAL A 72 -4.93 -3.10 -8.70
C VAL A 72 -5.11 -2.98 -7.19
N GLN A 73 -4.61 -1.92 -6.58
CA GLN A 73 -4.59 -1.78 -5.12
C GLN A 73 -5.92 -1.22 -4.60
N LEU A 74 -6.44 -0.16 -5.21
CA LEU A 74 -7.68 0.49 -4.80
C LEU A 74 -8.90 -0.47 -4.81
N PRO A 75 -9.12 -1.34 -5.82
CA PRO A 75 -10.17 -2.36 -5.76
C PRO A 75 -9.93 -3.44 -4.70
N PHE A 76 -8.67 -3.66 -4.30
CA PHE A 76 -8.31 -4.61 -3.25
C PHE A 76 -8.49 -4.06 -1.83
N PHE A 77 -8.36 -2.74 -1.62
CA PHE A 77 -8.45 -2.15 -0.27
C PHE A 77 -9.75 -2.49 0.47
N PRO A 78 -10.98 -2.42 -0.11
CA PRO A 78 -12.20 -2.79 0.60
C PRO A 78 -12.25 -4.29 0.95
N ILE A 79 -11.71 -5.15 0.08
CA ILE A 79 -11.64 -6.60 0.27
C ILE A 79 -10.70 -6.92 1.43
N ALA A 80 -9.53 -6.29 1.48
CA ALA A 80 -8.56 -6.42 2.55
C ALA A 80 -9.09 -5.86 3.88
N ALA A 81 -9.67 -4.65 3.85
CA ALA A 81 -10.30 -4.04 5.01
C ALA A 81 -11.37 -4.95 5.63
N TYR A 82 -12.29 -5.50 4.82
CA TYR A 82 -13.27 -6.48 5.30
C TYR A 82 -12.62 -7.75 5.88
N ALA A 83 -11.63 -8.33 5.20
CA ALA A 83 -10.97 -9.56 5.64
C ALA A 83 -10.27 -9.38 7.01
N PHE A 84 -9.59 -8.26 7.21
CA PHE A 84 -8.89 -7.95 8.45
C PHE A 84 -9.86 -7.46 9.55
N LEU A 85 -10.91 -6.71 9.21
CA LEU A 85 -11.97 -6.37 10.16
C LEU A 85 -12.70 -7.61 10.68
N LYS A 86 -12.97 -8.59 9.83
CA LYS A 86 -13.56 -9.88 10.24
C LYS A 86 -12.57 -10.77 10.99
N GLY A 87 -11.30 -10.76 10.58
CA GLY A 87 -10.24 -11.60 11.13
C GLY A 87 -10.29 -13.05 10.64
N GLY A 88 -9.16 -13.76 10.75
CA GLY A 88 -9.04 -15.20 10.44
C GLY A 88 -9.38 -15.61 8.99
N CYS A 89 -9.54 -14.66 8.08
CA CYS A 89 -10.01 -14.89 6.71
C CYS A 89 -8.91 -15.49 5.82
N LYS A 90 -8.64 -16.81 5.95
CA LYS A 90 -7.49 -17.49 5.31
C LYS A 90 -7.34 -17.24 3.80
N TRP A 91 -8.43 -17.01 3.08
CA TRP A 91 -8.44 -16.69 1.65
C TRP A 91 -7.73 -15.38 1.30
N ILE A 92 -7.58 -14.43 2.25
CA ILE A 92 -6.86 -13.16 2.02
C ILE A 92 -5.35 -13.36 1.83
N ARG A 93 -4.81 -14.52 2.25
CA ARG A 93 -3.36 -14.76 2.30
C ARG A 93 -2.64 -14.47 0.99
N THR A 94 -3.05 -15.12 -0.10
CA THR A 94 -2.37 -14.97 -1.39
C THR A 94 -2.55 -13.56 -1.97
N PRO A 95 -3.76 -12.97 -2.01
CA PRO A 95 -3.94 -11.57 -2.40
C PRO A 95 -3.10 -10.58 -1.57
N ALA A 96 -3.06 -10.73 -0.24
CA ALA A 96 -2.29 -9.85 0.64
C ALA A 96 -0.77 -10.00 0.43
N ILE A 97 -0.25 -11.20 0.14
CA ILE A 97 1.16 -11.39 -0.25
C ILE A 97 1.46 -10.65 -1.56
N ILE A 98 0.62 -10.81 -2.59
CA ILE A 98 0.79 -10.15 -3.89
C ILE A 98 0.78 -8.63 -3.72
N TYR A 99 -0.21 -8.11 -3.01
CA TYR A 99 -0.32 -6.70 -2.66
C TYR A 99 0.94 -6.19 -1.96
N SER A 100 1.37 -6.85 -0.88
CA SER A 100 2.49 -6.39 -0.07
C SER A 100 3.82 -6.38 -0.83
N ILE A 101 4.07 -7.39 -1.68
CA ILE A 101 5.26 -7.43 -2.53
C ILE A 101 5.20 -6.33 -3.58
N HIS A 102 4.04 -6.09 -4.19
CA HIS A 102 3.85 -5.05 -5.19
C HIS A 102 4.11 -3.66 -4.61
N VAL A 103 3.49 -3.32 -3.47
CA VAL A 103 3.72 -2.04 -2.78
C VAL A 103 5.18 -1.88 -2.36
N ALA A 104 5.82 -2.91 -1.80
CA ALA A 104 7.24 -2.84 -1.48
C ALA A 104 8.10 -2.55 -2.73
N THR A 105 7.73 -3.13 -3.88
CA THR A 105 8.44 -2.95 -5.16
C THR A 105 8.26 -1.53 -5.72
N THR A 106 7.11 -0.87 -5.53
CA THR A 106 6.90 0.53 -5.98
C THR A 106 7.46 1.57 -5.02
N LEU A 107 7.41 1.31 -3.70
CA LEU A 107 7.93 2.23 -2.67
C LEU A 107 9.46 2.29 -2.62
N ILE A 108 10.19 1.22 -2.96
CA ILE A 108 11.66 1.23 -2.96
C ILE A 108 12.21 2.30 -3.94
N PRO A 109 11.79 2.38 -5.21
CA PRO A 109 12.15 3.47 -6.11
C PRO A 109 11.73 4.86 -5.60
N ILE A 110 10.55 5.01 -5.00
CA ILE A 110 10.07 6.29 -4.47
C ILE A 110 10.99 6.79 -3.35
N LEU A 111 11.28 5.94 -2.35
CA LEU A 111 12.18 6.28 -1.24
C LEU A 111 13.61 6.55 -1.73
N SER A 112 14.10 5.77 -2.71
CA SER A 112 15.38 6.02 -3.36
C SER A 112 15.40 7.39 -4.07
N HIS A 113 14.33 7.76 -4.76
CA HIS A 113 14.19 9.07 -5.40
C HIS A 113 14.21 10.20 -4.35
N ILE A 114 13.43 10.08 -3.27
CA ILE A 114 13.41 11.07 -2.17
C ILE A 114 14.81 11.25 -1.53
N ILE A 115 15.58 10.18 -1.36
CA ILE A 115 16.90 10.25 -0.69
C ILE A 115 18.00 10.75 -1.64
N PHE A 116 18.04 10.26 -2.89
CA PHE A 116 19.20 10.43 -3.78
C PHE A 116 18.96 11.36 -4.98
N HIS A 117 17.72 11.73 -5.30
CA HIS A 117 17.47 12.61 -6.45
C HIS A 117 17.80 14.08 -6.14
N ASN A 118 18.39 14.78 -7.11
CA ASN A 118 18.67 16.20 -7.01
C ASN A 118 17.44 16.99 -7.51
N PHE A 119 16.53 17.29 -6.60
CA PHE A 119 15.30 18.00 -6.91
C PHE A 119 15.58 19.45 -7.34
N PRO A 120 14.90 19.95 -8.39
CA PRO A 120 15.03 21.34 -8.81
C PRO A 120 14.48 22.31 -7.76
N LEU A 121 14.89 23.58 -7.83
CA LEU A 121 14.41 24.65 -6.95
C LEU A 121 13.12 25.33 -7.46
N MET A 122 12.79 25.15 -8.74
CA MET A 122 11.60 25.69 -9.40
C MET A 122 11.12 24.73 -10.50
N PRO A 123 9.82 24.70 -10.86
CA PRO A 123 8.72 25.47 -10.26
C PRO A 123 8.29 24.93 -8.88
N HIS A 124 8.49 23.65 -8.61
CA HIS A 124 8.12 23.00 -7.35
C HIS A 124 9.38 22.50 -6.63
N PRO A 125 9.85 23.19 -5.57
CA PRO A 125 11.06 22.79 -4.85
C PRO A 125 10.85 21.50 -4.05
N GLY A 126 11.63 20.46 -4.39
CA GLY A 126 11.72 19.24 -3.58
C GLY A 126 12.68 19.37 -2.40
N PRO A 127 12.86 18.29 -1.60
CA PRO A 127 13.59 18.34 -0.35
C PRO A 127 15.10 18.51 -0.63
N GLN A 128 15.67 19.60 -0.13
CA GLN A 128 17.07 19.96 -0.41
C GLN A 128 17.99 19.39 0.66
N THR A 129 17.60 19.54 1.93
CA THR A 129 18.35 19.08 3.11
C THR A 129 18.05 17.64 3.46
N LEU A 130 18.99 16.96 4.13
CA LEU A 130 18.76 15.62 4.68
C LEU A 130 17.55 15.59 5.64
N ARG A 131 17.29 16.67 6.38
CA ARG A 131 16.15 16.75 7.31
C ARG A 131 14.81 16.74 6.56
N GLU A 132 14.68 17.52 5.48
CA GLU A 132 13.47 17.51 4.64
C GLU A 132 13.29 16.13 3.98
N ARG A 133 14.37 15.53 3.46
CA ARG A 133 14.33 14.18 2.87
C ARG A 133 13.87 13.12 3.87
N LEU A 134 14.41 13.13 5.10
CA LEU A 134 13.98 12.22 6.17
C LEU A 134 12.55 12.48 6.64
N THR A 135 12.09 13.74 6.64
CA THR A 135 10.70 14.11 6.92
C THR A 135 9.77 13.52 5.86
N LEU A 136 10.07 13.72 4.58
CA LEU A 136 9.27 13.15 3.49
C LEU A 136 9.30 11.60 3.50
N VAL A 137 10.48 10.98 3.70
CA VAL A 137 10.61 9.52 3.89
C VAL A 137 9.72 9.03 5.03
N SER A 138 9.59 9.77 6.14
CA SER A 138 8.75 9.36 7.28
C SER A 138 7.24 9.36 6.97
N ILE A 139 6.80 10.09 5.94
CA ILE A 139 5.42 10.08 5.45
C ILE A 139 5.16 8.87 4.56
N TYR A 140 6.14 8.51 3.72
CA TYR A 140 6.05 7.32 2.86
C TYR A 140 6.33 6.01 3.60
N ALA A 141 7.11 6.04 4.68
CA ALA A 141 7.55 4.84 5.41
C ALA A 141 6.42 3.94 5.96
N PRO A 142 5.30 4.45 6.52
CA PRO A 142 4.17 3.62 6.93
C PRO A 142 3.61 2.75 5.80
N TYR A 143 3.57 3.28 4.57
CA TYR A 143 3.10 2.58 3.37
C TYR A 143 4.08 1.50 2.87
N LEU A 144 5.32 1.46 3.37
CA LEU A 144 6.23 0.31 3.19
C LEU A 144 6.19 -0.64 4.39
N ILE A 145 6.25 -0.11 5.61
CA ILE A 145 6.35 -0.87 6.86
C ILE A 145 5.10 -1.75 7.06
N ILE A 146 3.89 -1.19 6.89
CA ILE A 146 2.66 -1.94 7.15
C ILE A 146 2.47 -3.07 6.13
N PRO A 147 2.65 -2.88 4.81
CA PRO A 147 2.67 -3.99 3.85
C PRO A 147 3.75 -5.04 4.13
N VAL A 148 4.95 -4.66 4.56
CA VAL A 148 5.97 -5.64 4.99
C VAL A 148 5.50 -6.43 6.22
N MET A 149 4.86 -5.78 7.22
CA MET A 149 4.26 -6.48 8.36
C MET A 149 3.13 -7.44 7.95
N ILE A 150 2.29 -7.05 6.98
CA ILE A 150 1.26 -7.91 6.38
C ILE A 150 1.93 -9.13 5.73
N LEU A 151 2.95 -8.93 4.90
CA LEU A 151 3.70 -9.99 4.23
C LEU A 151 4.26 -11.00 5.24
N LEU A 152 4.97 -10.52 6.26
CA LEU A 152 5.51 -11.36 7.33
C LEU A 152 4.40 -12.11 8.07
N THR A 153 3.25 -11.48 8.34
CA THR A 153 2.10 -12.13 8.97
C THR A 153 1.51 -13.23 8.08
N MET A 154 1.36 -12.99 6.78
CA MET A 154 0.82 -13.97 5.83
C MET A 154 1.76 -15.16 5.58
N LEU A 155 3.07 -14.94 5.66
CA LEU A 155 4.08 -15.99 5.50
C LEU A 155 4.24 -16.83 6.78
N PHE A 156 4.35 -16.20 7.95
CA PHE A 156 4.80 -16.87 9.18
C PHE A 156 3.68 -17.18 10.19
N ASN A 157 2.50 -16.57 10.12
CA ASN A 157 1.43 -16.86 11.08
C ASN A 157 0.66 -18.14 10.69
N SER A 158 0.63 -19.14 11.58
CA SER A 158 -0.05 -20.43 11.37
C SER A 158 -1.55 -20.34 11.08
N THR A 159 -2.22 -19.27 11.52
CA THR A 159 -3.64 -19.00 11.23
C THR A 159 -3.88 -18.89 9.72
N TYR A 160 -2.97 -18.23 9.02
CA TYR A 160 -3.00 -17.99 7.57
C TYR A 160 -2.21 -19.07 6.82
N ASN A 161 -1.04 -19.45 7.32
CA ASN A 161 -0.17 -20.48 6.76
C ASN A 161 -0.59 -21.92 7.15
N SER A 162 -1.89 -22.16 7.34
CA SER A 162 -2.39 -23.52 7.54
C SER A 162 -2.36 -24.27 6.21
N THR A 163 -1.37 -25.14 6.00
CA THR A 163 -1.51 -26.21 5.01
C THR A 163 -2.72 -27.06 5.42
N SER A 164 -3.84 -26.93 4.70
CA SER A 164 -4.89 -27.95 4.79
C SER A 164 -4.26 -29.29 4.42
N PRO A 165 -4.37 -30.34 5.26
CA PRO A 165 -3.93 -31.66 4.86
C PRO A 165 -4.81 -32.10 3.69
N SER A 166 -4.24 -32.06 2.48
CA SER A 166 -4.91 -32.53 1.25
C SER A 166 -5.34 -33.98 1.46
N GLY A 167 -6.65 -34.21 1.49
CA GLY A 167 -7.22 -35.43 2.05
C GLY A 167 -6.83 -36.69 1.28
N LYS A 168 -6.06 -37.59 1.91
CA LYS A 168 -5.89 -38.99 1.48
C LYS A 168 -5.83 -39.98 2.66
N ALA A 169 -6.93 -40.05 3.42
CA ALA A 169 -7.35 -41.18 4.27
C ALA A 169 -8.84 -41.01 4.57
N SER A 170 -9.76 -41.97 4.47
CA SER A 170 -9.74 -43.36 3.96
C SER A 170 -11.18 -43.63 3.41
N SER A 171 -11.58 -44.68 2.66
CA SER A 171 -11.11 -46.06 2.44
C SER A 171 -11.68 -46.55 1.07
N LYS A 172 -11.54 -47.76 0.51
CA LYS A 172 -11.17 -49.10 1.01
C LYS A 172 -10.30 -49.86 0.00
N SER A 173 -9.37 -50.68 0.50
CA SER A 173 -8.85 -51.84 -0.22
C SER A 173 -9.68 -53.09 0.14
N LYS A 174 -9.61 -54.13 -0.70
CA LYS A 174 -10.27 -55.45 -0.63
C LYS A 174 -11.80 -55.48 -0.79
N LYS A 175 -12.24 -56.05 -1.92
CA LYS A 175 -12.44 -57.51 -1.98
C LYS A 175 -12.31 -58.04 -3.41
N GLN A 176 -11.56 -59.13 -3.59
CA GLN A 176 -11.55 -59.90 -4.83
C GLN A 176 -12.89 -60.62 -5.02
N ARG A 177 -13.34 -60.71 -6.27
CA ARG A 177 -14.03 -61.87 -6.83
C ARG A 177 -13.89 -61.85 -8.35
#